data_AF-A0A563CE93-F1
#
_entry.id   AF-A0A563CE93-F1
#
_cell.length_a   1.000
_cell.length_b   1.000
_cell.length_c   1.000
_cell.angle_alpha   90.00
_cell.angle_beta   90.00
_cell.angle_gamma   90.00
#
_symmetry.space_group_name_H-M   'P 1'
#
loop_
_entity.id
_entity.type
_entity.pdbx_description
1 polymer ?
#
loop_
_entity_poly.entity_id
_entity_poly.type
_entity_poly.pdbx_seq_one_letter_code
_entity_poly.pdbx_strand_id
1 'polypeptide(L)'
;MLYRKESSGDIEGEFADFTLLSQGLDVLEIDGERKLVIALKDPNSPPDTSLYIIPDTTRLSKCIRKNAPRAMEFEPDYDLIECLRSAASAAEKLIKSDDFINADDIEQQQRMFDEEEAIDKAMSKLVYTFDNLYQGYQIRCTAKKCWAIPVDVYESYSPEDIAGLPTATLEPGKEIFEINGDAVEFFVPEMIDRKEKITSAADFPLSHGQPMLRITDASSGEPTYYLVPIDDFLSIAPVA
;
A
#
# COMPACT_ATOMS: atom_id res chain seq x y z
N MET A 1 -29.13 -2.46 5.09
CA MET A 1 -29.96 -3.31 5.96
C MET A 1 -29.49 -4.75 5.82
N LEU A 2 -28.67 -5.19 6.79
CA LEU A 2 -28.16 -6.56 6.93
C LEU A 2 -29.27 -7.45 7.47
N TYR A 3 -29.25 -8.73 7.14
CA TYR A 3 -30.20 -9.69 7.70
C TYR A 3 -29.45 -10.85 8.31
N ARG A 4 -29.53 -10.98 9.63
CA ARG A 4 -28.86 -12.03 10.39
C ARG A 4 -29.85 -13.14 10.69
N LYS A 5 -29.44 -14.39 10.44
CA LYS A 5 -30.19 -15.55 10.87
C LYS A 5 -29.73 -15.95 12.26
N GLU A 6 -30.60 -15.74 13.24
CA GLU A 6 -30.34 -16.09 14.62
C GLU A 6 -30.17 -17.58 14.82
N SER A 7 -29.58 -17.95 15.95
CA SER A 7 -29.40 -19.35 16.33
C SER A 7 -30.74 -20.10 16.43
N SER A 8 -31.84 -19.36 16.67
CA SER A 8 -33.23 -19.85 16.65
C SER A 8 -33.77 -20.15 15.24
N GLY A 9 -33.11 -19.63 14.21
CA GLY A 9 -33.54 -19.72 12.82
C GLY A 9 -34.38 -18.54 12.33
N ASP A 10 -34.68 -17.57 13.20
CA ASP A 10 -35.35 -16.32 12.83
C ASP A 10 -34.40 -15.39 12.08
N ILE A 11 -34.95 -14.49 11.26
CA ILE A 11 -34.17 -13.54 10.47
C ILE A 11 -34.46 -12.12 10.98
N GLU A 12 -33.48 -11.48 11.60
CA GLU A 12 -33.56 -10.09 12.05
C GLU A 12 -32.84 -9.16 11.08
N GLY A 13 -33.38 -7.94 10.91
CA GLY A 13 -32.83 -6.92 10.04
C GLY A 13 -32.09 -5.84 10.83
N GLU A 14 -30.82 -5.61 10.54
CA GLU A 14 -29.98 -4.59 11.16
C GLU A 14 -29.70 -3.44 10.18
N PHE A 15 -29.71 -2.21 10.67
CA PHE A 15 -29.27 -1.05 9.91
C PHE A 15 -27.74 -0.99 9.95
N ALA A 16 -27.12 -0.94 8.77
CA ALA A 16 -25.69 -0.78 8.59
C ALA A 16 -25.45 0.20 7.45
N ASP A 17 -24.40 0.99 7.58
CA ASP A 17 -23.94 1.93 6.57
C ASP A 17 -22.89 1.24 5.68
N PHE A 18 -22.94 1.49 4.37
CA PHE A 18 -22.11 0.79 3.39
C PHE A 18 -21.30 1.78 2.57
N THR A 19 -20.01 1.50 2.41
CA THR A 19 -19.13 2.16 1.43
C THR A 19 -18.64 1.06 0.49
N LEU A 20 -18.98 1.16 -0.79
CA LEU A 20 -18.81 0.09 -1.78
C LEU A 20 -17.47 0.25 -2.50
N LEU A 21 -16.53 -0.71 -2.39
CA LEU A 21 -15.17 -0.50 -2.91
C LEU A 21 -14.63 -1.52 -3.92
N SER A 22 -14.78 -2.86 -3.84
CA SER A 22 -14.34 -3.76 -4.95
C SER A 22 -14.74 -5.28 -4.88
N GLN A 23 -14.30 -6.17 -5.81
CA GLN A 23 -14.90 -7.51 -6.19
C GLN A 23 -13.82 -8.50 -5.81
N GLY A 24 -14.26 -9.61 -5.25
CA GLY A 24 -13.38 -10.66 -4.75
C GLY A 24 -13.32 -10.62 -3.24
N LEU A 25 -13.02 -9.46 -2.65
CA LEU A 25 -13.02 -9.21 -1.21
C LEU A 25 -13.66 -7.83 -0.94
N ASP A 26 -14.10 -7.50 0.27
CA ASP A 26 -14.59 -6.17 0.65
C ASP A 26 -14.49 -6.03 2.18
N VAL A 27 -14.67 -4.82 2.72
CA VAL A 27 -14.64 -4.56 4.17
C VAL A 27 -15.97 -3.96 4.61
N LEU A 28 -16.59 -4.57 5.62
CA LEU A 28 -17.92 -4.19 6.11
C LEU A 28 -17.89 -3.81 7.58
N GLU A 29 -18.44 -2.65 7.93
CA GLU A 29 -18.59 -2.20 9.31
C GLU A 29 -19.90 -2.73 9.91
N ILE A 30 -19.79 -3.57 10.94
CA ILE A 30 -20.91 -4.13 11.70
C ILE A 30 -20.68 -3.78 13.17
N ASP A 31 -21.62 -3.08 13.79
CA ASP A 31 -21.53 -2.66 15.20
C ASP A 31 -20.26 -1.86 15.55
N GLY A 32 -19.73 -1.10 14.58
CA GLY A 32 -18.48 -0.33 14.73
C GLY A 32 -17.20 -1.13 14.53
N GLU A 33 -17.29 -2.43 14.19
CA GLU A 33 -16.15 -3.28 13.84
C GLU A 33 -16.13 -3.57 12.33
N ARG A 34 -15.00 -3.32 11.69
CA ARG A 34 -14.79 -3.57 10.25
C ARG A 34 -14.31 -5.01 10.01
N LYS A 35 -14.91 -5.72 9.04
CA LYS A 35 -14.66 -7.15 8.75
C LYS A 35 -14.48 -7.41 7.26
N LEU A 36 -13.55 -8.31 6.91
CA LEU A 36 -13.36 -8.80 5.53
C LEU A 36 -14.60 -9.61 5.11
N VAL A 37 -15.02 -9.47 3.87
CA VAL A 37 -16.09 -10.28 3.26
C VAL A 37 -15.70 -10.67 1.83
N ILE A 38 -16.13 -11.83 1.35
CA ILE A 38 -15.95 -12.30 -0.04
C ILE A 38 -17.23 -12.01 -0.81
N ALA A 39 -17.14 -11.23 -1.88
CA ALA A 39 -18.27 -10.96 -2.76
C ALA A 39 -18.30 -11.96 -3.93
N LEU A 40 -19.34 -12.80 -4.02
CA LEU A 40 -19.58 -13.71 -5.16
C LEU A 40 -20.62 -13.14 -6.13
N LYS A 41 -20.38 -13.32 -7.42
CA LYS A 41 -21.27 -12.90 -8.50
C LYS A 41 -22.05 -14.10 -9.04
N ASP A 42 -23.39 -14.04 -9.02
CA ASP A 42 -24.25 -15.02 -9.70
C ASP A 42 -24.41 -14.60 -11.17
N PRO A 43 -23.87 -15.36 -12.14
CA PRO A 43 -23.88 -14.96 -13.56
C PRO A 43 -25.28 -14.92 -14.19
N ASN A 44 -26.31 -15.46 -13.52
CA ASN A 44 -27.68 -15.48 -14.02
C ASN A 44 -28.58 -14.42 -13.39
N SER A 45 -28.05 -13.59 -12.49
CA SER A 45 -28.83 -12.59 -11.77
C SER A 45 -28.58 -11.18 -12.30
N PRO A 46 -29.52 -10.22 -12.11
CA PRO A 46 -29.34 -8.83 -12.54
C PRO A 46 -28.03 -8.23 -12.01
N PRO A 47 -27.47 -7.18 -12.66
CA PRO A 47 -26.18 -6.53 -12.31
C PRO A 47 -26.04 -6.10 -10.85
N ASP A 48 -27.19 -6.11 -10.19
CA ASP A 48 -27.43 -5.66 -8.85
C ASP A 48 -27.71 -6.81 -7.88
N THR A 49 -26.94 -7.88 -8.03
CA THR A 49 -27.12 -9.13 -7.29
C THR A 49 -25.82 -9.71 -6.76
N SER A 50 -25.04 -8.93 -6.02
CA SER A 50 -23.82 -9.44 -5.40
C SER A 50 -24.12 -10.19 -4.10
N LEU A 51 -23.60 -11.41 -3.99
CA LEU A 51 -23.64 -12.25 -2.79
C LEU A 51 -22.43 -11.88 -1.91
N TYR A 52 -22.60 -11.72 -0.61
CA TYR A 52 -21.49 -11.47 0.31
C TYR A 52 -21.37 -12.63 1.29
N ILE A 53 -20.16 -13.16 1.43
CA ILE A 53 -19.80 -14.21 2.39
C ILE A 53 -18.88 -13.56 3.41
N ILE A 54 -19.31 -13.49 4.65
CA ILE A 54 -18.41 -13.12 5.76
C ILE A 54 -17.68 -14.40 6.17
N PRO A 55 -16.35 -14.53 5.97
CA PRO A 55 -15.62 -15.69 6.45
C PRO A 55 -15.61 -15.67 7.98
N ASP A 56 -16.39 -16.56 8.59
CA ASP A 56 -16.23 -16.92 9.99
C ASP A 56 -14.86 -17.61 10.13
N THR A 57 -13.98 -17.09 10.99
CA THR A 57 -12.64 -17.64 11.29
C THR A 57 -12.69 -19.08 11.81
N THR A 58 -13.89 -19.63 12.07
CA THR A 58 -14.08 -20.98 12.61
C THR A 58 -14.85 -21.93 11.69
N ARG A 59 -15.79 -21.49 10.84
CA ARG A 59 -16.71 -22.39 10.09
C ARG A 59 -17.23 -21.82 8.76
N LEU A 60 -16.55 -22.15 7.65
CA LEU A 60 -16.95 -21.93 6.25
C LEU A 60 -18.18 -22.77 5.78
N SER A 61 -19.31 -22.79 6.51
CA SER A 61 -20.47 -23.63 6.11
C SER A 61 -21.86 -22.96 6.14
N LYS A 62 -21.96 -21.65 6.38
CA LYS A 62 -23.25 -20.94 6.40
C LYS A 62 -23.20 -19.64 5.58
N CYS A 63 -23.48 -19.73 4.29
CA CYS A 63 -23.69 -18.56 3.42
C CYS A 63 -25.17 -18.16 3.40
N ILE A 64 -25.50 -16.86 3.51
CA ILE A 64 -26.85 -16.32 3.35
C ILE A 64 -26.93 -15.53 2.04
N ARG A 65 -27.93 -15.84 1.21
CA ARG A 65 -28.10 -15.32 -0.16
C ARG A 65 -28.83 -13.98 -0.18
N LYS A 66 -28.31 -12.97 -0.88
CA LYS A 66 -29.12 -11.84 -1.35
C LYS A 66 -28.46 -11.02 -2.46
N ASN A 67 -29.29 -10.28 -3.18
CA ASN A 67 -28.99 -9.53 -4.39
C ASN A 67 -28.73 -8.05 -4.06
N ALA A 68 -27.55 -7.49 -4.39
CA ALA A 68 -27.26 -6.05 -4.24
C ALA A 68 -26.63 -5.37 -5.48
N PRO A 69 -27.14 -4.16 -5.88
CA PRO A 69 -26.56 -3.24 -6.85
C PRO A 69 -25.11 -2.93 -6.68
N ARG A 70 -24.31 -3.33 -7.69
CA ARG A 70 -22.92 -2.93 -7.90
C ARG A 70 -21.96 -3.57 -6.90
N ALA A 71 -21.14 -4.51 -7.35
CA ALA A 71 -19.85 -4.81 -6.74
C ALA A 71 -18.77 -4.28 -7.70
N MET A 72 -17.89 -3.39 -7.22
CA MET A 72 -16.63 -3.07 -7.91
C MET A 72 -15.67 -4.27 -7.78
N GLU A 73 -14.43 -4.33 -8.35
CA GLU A 73 -13.43 -5.45 -8.54
C GLU A 73 -12.08 -5.12 -7.87
N PHE A 74 -11.50 -5.93 -6.93
CA PHE A 74 -10.21 -5.60 -6.24
C PHE A 74 -9.10 -5.97 -7.21
N GLU A 75 -9.09 -5.21 -8.29
CA GLU A 75 -7.96 -5.01 -9.16
C GLU A 75 -6.92 -4.19 -8.39
N PRO A 76 -5.64 -4.24 -8.79
CA PRO A 76 -4.65 -3.28 -8.30
C PRO A 76 -5.24 -1.87 -8.32
N ASP A 77 -5.04 -1.09 -7.25
CA ASP A 77 -5.45 0.31 -7.19
C ASP A 77 -4.62 1.08 -8.23
N TYR A 78 -5.07 1.03 -9.48
CA TYR A 78 -4.43 1.68 -10.62
C TYR A 78 -4.30 3.18 -10.36
N ASP A 79 -5.26 3.77 -9.65
CA ASP A 79 -5.20 5.16 -9.21
C ASP A 79 -4.03 5.38 -8.25
N LEU A 80 -3.78 4.48 -7.30
CA LEU A 80 -2.62 4.56 -6.40
C LEU A 80 -1.30 4.43 -7.18
N ILE A 81 -1.17 3.44 -8.08
CA ILE A 81 0.04 3.27 -8.88
C ILE A 81 0.32 4.50 -9.75
N GLU A 82 -0.72 5.06 -10.38
CA GLU A 82 -0.59 6.30 -11.16
C GLU A 82 -0.23 7.50 -10.29
N CYS A 83 -0.83 7.63 -9.09
CA CYS A 83 -0.46 8.69 -8.14
C CYS A 83 1.01 8.57 -7.72
N LEU A 84 1.49 7.37 -7.40
CA LEU A 84 2.88 7.12 -7.03
C LEU A 84 3.85 7.46 -8.16
N ARG A 85 3.54 7.06 -9.40
CA ARG A 85 4.36 7.41 -10.57
C ARG A 85 4.36 8.91 -10.86
N SER A 86 3.22 9.57 -10.71
CA SER A 86 3.12 11.02 -10.84
C SER A 86 3.97 11.73 -9.79
N ALA A 87 3.90 11.28 -8.53
CA ALA A 87 4.71 11.80 -7.43
C ALA A 87 6.21 11.58 -7.68
N ALA A 88 6.61 10.39 -8.14
CA ALA A 88 8.00 10.10 -8.48
C ALA A 88 8.52 11.02 -9.60
N SER A 89 7.72 11.27 -10.63
CA SER A 89 8.08 12.20 -11.70
C SER A 89 8.17 13.66 -11.22
N ALA A 90 7.28 14.07 -10.31
CA ALA A 90 7.32 15.41 -9.72
C ALA A 90 8.56 15.60 -8.84
N ALA A 91 8.84 14.65 -7.94
CA ALA A 91 10.03 14.61 -7.10
C ALA A 91 11.32 14.69 -7.94
N GLU A 92 11.42 13.91 -9.02
CA GLU A 92 12.60 13.93 -9.89
C GLU A 92 12.82 15.31 -10.54
N LYS A 93 11.73 15.99 -10.96
CA LYS A 93 11.83 17.35 -11.50
C LYS A 93 12.21 18.36 -10.43
N LEU A 94 11.61 18.25 -9.25
CA LEU A 94 11.87 19.12 -8.11
C LEU A 94 13.33 19.05 -7.69
N ILE A 95 13.87 17.85 -7.48
CA ILE A 95 15.25 17.62 -7.05
C ILE A 95 16.27 18.14 -8.08
N LYS A 96 15.91 18.14 -9.37
CA LYS A 96 16.74 18.69 -10.45
C LYS A 96 16.57 20.20 -10.67
N SER A 97 15.65 20.84 -9.96
CA SER A 97 15.37 22.26 -10.14
C SER A 97 16.43 23.14 -9.48
N ASP A 98 16.71 24.29 -10.09
CA ASP A 98 17.60 25.30 -9.51
C ASP A 98 17.08 25.79 -8.16
N ASP A 99 15.76 25.92 -8.01
CA ASP A 99 15.14 26.39 -6.76
C ASP A 99 15.42 25.42 -5.61
N PHE A 100 15.31 24.11 -5.84
CA PHE A 100 15.59 23.09 -4.82
C PHE A 100 17.08 23.06 -4.45
N ILE A 101 17.98 23.07 -5.44
CA ILE A 101 19.43 23.04 -5.19
C ILE A 101 19.93 24.31 -4.49
N ASN A 102 19.33 25.45 -4.82
CA ASN A 102 19.68 26.75 -4.24
C ASN A 102 18.92 27.09 -2.96
N ALA A 103 18.05 26.19 -2.47
CA ALA A 103 17.43 26.33 -1.17
C ALA A 103 18.48 26.58 -0.07
N ASP A 104 18.08 27.34 0.95
CA ASP A 104 18.97 27.82 1.99
C ASP A 104 19.52 26.65 2.83
N ASP A 105 18.66 25.67 3.14
CA ASP A 105 18.96 24.52 3.97
C ASP A 105 18.11 23.28 3.63
N ILE A 106 18.36 22.18 4.35
CA ILE A 106 17.64 20.91 4.18
C ILE A 106 16.18 20.99 4.62
N GLU A 107 15.83 21.84 5.59
CA GLU A 107 14.45 21.99 6.05
C GLU A 107 13.58 22.62 4.95
N GLN A 108 14.12 23.60 4.23
CA GLN A 108 13.44 24.18 3.08
C GLN A 108 13.28 23.16 1.95
N GLN A 109 14.30 22.35 1.67
CA GLN A 109 14.20 21.27 0.67
C GLN A 109 13.14 20.23 1.05
N GLN A 110 13.05 19.85 2.33
CA GLN A 110 12.01 18.95 2.83
C GLN A 110 10.61 19.58 2.67
N ARG A 111 10.43 20.86 3.04
CA ARG A 111 9.15 21.55 2.83
C ARG A 111 8.76 21.63 1.36
N MET A 112 9.70 21.93 0.46
CA MET A 112 9.43 21.94 -0.98
C MET A 112 8.95 20.58 -1.49
N PHE A 113 9.48 19.49 -0.92
CA PHE A 113 9.06 18.13 -1.25
C PHE A 113 7.67 17.81 -0.68
N ASP A 114 7.42 18.15 0.59
CA ASP A 114 6.14 17.91 1.26
C ASP A 114 5.00 18.75 0.67
N GLU A 115 5.29 19.97 0.18
CA GLU A 115 4.32 20.89 -0.43
C GLU A 115 4.07 20.60 -1.93
N GLU A 116 4.82 19.68 -2.54
CA GLU A 116 4.61 19.28 -3.93
C GLU A 116 3.29 18.50 -4.06
N GLU A 117 2.31 19.07 -4.77
CA GLU A 117 0.93 18.57 -4.84
C GLU A 117 0.83 17.08 -5.21
N ALA A 118 1.65 16.63 -6.17
CA ALA A 118 1.65 15.22 -6.59
C ALA A 118 2.13 14.29 -5.47
N ILE A 119 3.07 14.73 -4.64
CA ILE A 119 3.64 13.98 -3.52
C ILE A 119 2.62 13.92 -2.38
N ASP A 120 2.06 15.06 -1.98
CA ASP A 120 1.00 15.13 -0.96
C ASP A 120 -0.19 14.24 -1.32
N LYS A 121 -0.61 14.27 -2.59
CA LYS A 121 -1.70 13.41 -3.08
C LYS A 121 -1.36 11.92 -2.98
N ALA A 122 -0.14 11.52 -3.34
CA ALA A 122 0.29 10.14 -3.25
C ALA A 122 0.36 9.67 -1.78
N MET A 123 0.93 10.48 -0.89
CA MET A 123 0.96 10.20 0.55
C MET A 123 -0.45 10.08 1.13
N SER A 124 -1.33 11.02 0.82
CA SER A 124 -2.73 11.00 1.26
C SER A 124 -3.46 9.74 0.77
N LYS A 125 -3.21 9.32 -0.48
CA LYS A 125 -3.79 8.10 -1.04
C LYS A 125 -3.23 6.85 -0.35
N LEU A 126 -1.94 6.81 -0.04
CA LEU A 126 -1.34 5.70 0.73
C LEU A 126 -1.95 5.59 2.12
N VAL A 127 -2.01 6.70 2.88
CA VAL A 127 -2.66 6.73 4.20
C VAL A 127 -4.11 6.29 4.10
N TYR A 128 -4.86 6.79 3.11
CA TYR A 128 -6.23 6.37 2.90
C TYR A 128 -6.34 4.86 2.62
N THR A 129 -5.49 4.31 1.76
CA THR A 129 -5.54 2.90 1.39
C THR A 129 -5.08 2.00 2.54
N PHE A 130 -3.98 2.29 3.21
CA PHE A 130 -3.40 1.39 4.22
C PHE A 130 -3.96 1.60 5.62
N ASP A 131 -4.08 2.84 6.07
CA ASP A 131 -4.53 3.12 7.44
C ASP A 131 -6.04 3.04 7.58
N ASN A 132 -6.80 3.31 6.51
CA ASN A 132 -8.27 3.26 6.57
C ASN A 132 -8.87 2.02 5.93
N LEU A 133 -8.39 1.57 4.76
CA LEU A 133 -9.00 0.43 4.06
C LEU A 133 -8.38 -0.92 4.46
N TYR A 134 -7.05 -0.99 4.55
CA TYR A 134 -6.33 -2.25 4.82
C TYR A 134 -5.87 -2.39 6.27
N GLN A 135 -6.45 -1.63 7.19
CA GLN A 135 -6.11 -1.68 8.60
C GLN A 135 -6.24 -3.10 9.17
N GLY A 136 -5.15 -3.62 9.74
CA GLY A 136 -5.12 -4.94 10.36
C GLY A 136 -4.92 -6.11 9.39
N TYR A 137 -4.79 -5.85 8.08
CA TYR A 137 -4.38 -6.84 7.10
C TYR A 137 -2.88 -6.76 6.84
N GLN A 138 -2.25 -7.92 6.67
CA GLN A 138 -0.94 -7.96 6.04
C GLN A 138 -1.11 -7.55 4.58
N ILE A 139 -0.12 -6.87 4.03
CA ILE A 139 -0.11 -6.33 2.68
C ILE A 139 0.82 -7.19 1.84
N ARG A 140 0.38 -7.52 0.63
CA ARG A 140 1.20 -8.14 -0.42
C ARG A 140 1.49 -7.11 -1.51
N CYS A 141 2.76 -6.87 -1.76
CA CYS A 141 3.26 -6.07 -2.86
C CYS A 141 3.95 -6.97 -3.89
N THR A 142 3.84 -6.60 -5.17
CA THR A 142 4.68 -7.18 -6.22
C THR A 142 5.55 -6.12 -6.88
N ALA A 143 6.82 -6.47 -7.12
CA ALA A 143 7.80 -5.57 -7.70
C ALA A 143 8.82 -6.31 -8.57
N LYS A 144 9.43 -5.62 -9.53
CA LYS A 144 10.53 -6.17 -10.35
C LYS A 144 11.88 -6.13 -9.65
N LYS A 145 12.05 -5.20 -8.72
CA LYS A 145 13.26 -5.03 -7.91
C LYS A 145 12.88 -4.58 -6.51
N CYS A 146 13.64 -5.05 -5.53
CA CYS A 146 13.61 -4.52 -4.18
C CYS A 146 14.97 -4.74 -3.49
N TRP A 147 15.20 -4.01 -2.41
CA TRP A 147 16.23 -4.33 -1.42
C TRP A 147 15.52 -4.85 -0.18
N ALA A 148 15.95 -6.00 0.33
CA ALA A 148 15.49 -6.54 1.61
C ALA A 148 16.59 -6.29 2.64
N ILE A 149 16.34 -5.41 3.59
CA ILE A 149 17.35 -4.93 4.54
C ILE A 149 16.80 -5.09 5.95
N PRO A 150 17.47 -5.86 6.83
CA PRO A 150 17.10 -5.90 8.25
C PRO A 150 17.07 -4.50 8.85
N VAL A 151 16.10 -4.21 9.72
CA VAL A 151 15.90 -2.85 10.26
C VAL A 151 17.13 -2.35 11.01
N ASP A 152 17.78 -3.21 11.79
CA ASP A 152 19.01 -2.87 12.52
C ASP A 152 20.17 -2.50 11.59
N VAL A 153 20.26 -3.16 10.44
CA VAL A 153 21.22 -2.81 9.37
C VAL A 153 20.84 -1.47 8.74
N TYR A 154 19.57 -1.27 8.38
CA TYR A 154 19.13 -0.01 7.76
C TYR A 154 19.40 1.21 8.66
N GLU A 155 19.14 1.09 9.96
CA GLU A 155 19.40 2.16 10.93
C GLU A 155 20.89 2.41 11.20
N SER A 156 21.74 1.42 10.93
CA SER A 156 23.19 1.49 11.21
C SER A 156 24.03 1.91 10.00
N TYR A 157 23.47 1.82 8.79
CA TYR A 157 24.20 2.01 7.53
C TYR A 157 23.76 3.30 6.84
N SER A 158 24.69 3.97 6.15
CA SER A 158 24.33 5.12 5.33
C SER A 158 23.67 4.67 4.02
N PRO A 159 22.91 5.54 3.34
CA PRO A 159 22.38 5.24 2.01
C PRO A 159 23.46 4.82 1.00
N GLU A 160 24.68 5.37 1.10
CA GLU A 160 25.82 4.95 0.27
C GLU A 160 26.19 3.48 0.51
N ASP A 161 26.28 3.06 1.78
CA ASP A 161 26.64 1.69 2.11
C ASP A 161 25.52 0.72 1.69
N ILE A 162 24.26 1.13 1.85
CA ILE A 162 23.09 0.37 1.40
C ILE A 162 23.09 0.21 -0.13
N ALA A 163 23.41 1.27 -0.88
CA ALA A 163 23.50 1.21 -2.34
C ALA A 163 24.56 0.20 -2.83
N GLY A 164 25.58 -0.07 -2.01
CA GLY A 164 26.60 -1.08 -2.28
C GLY A 164 26.18 -2.52 -1.96
N LEU A 165 25.03 -2.73 -1.30
CA LEU A 165 24.53 -4.07 -1.00
C LEU A 165 24.04 -4.76 -2.29
N PRO A 166 24.21 -6.10 -2.40
CA PRO A 166 23.59 -6.84 -3.48
C PRO A 166 22.07 -6.63 -3.45
N THR A 167 21.50 -6.12 -4.54
CA THR A 167 20.05 -6.03 -4.74
C THR A 167 19.43 -7.40 -4.50
N ALA A 168 18.19 -7.48 -3.99
CA ALA A 168 17.53 -8.78 -3.83
C ALA A 168 17.60 -9.52 -5.18
N THR A 169 18.26 -10.67 -5.17
CA THR A 169 18.51 -11.45 -6.38
C THR A 169 17.20 -12.18 -6.70
N LEU A 170 16.65 -11.99 -7.91
CA LEU A 170 15.55 -12.84 -8.38
C LEU A 170 16.01 -14.30 -8.28
N GLU A 171 15.22 -15.17 -7.65
CA GLU A 171 15.46 -16.60 -7.77
C GLU A 171 15.50 -16.94 -9.27
N PRO A 172 16.50 -17.70 -9.76
CA PRO A 172 16.59 -18.03 -11.18
C PRO A 172 15.27 -18.66 -11.67
N GLY A 173 14.52 -17.92 -12.50
CA GLY A 173 13.21 -18.33 -13.03
C GLY A 173 11.99 -17.57 -12.50
N LYS A 174 12.13 -16.67 -11.51
CA LYS A 174 11.10 -15.68 -11.14
C LYS A 174 11.48 -14.32 -11.71
N GLU A 175 10.51 -13.60 -12.28
CA GLU A 175 10.70 -12.23 -12.81
C GLU A 175 10.17 -11.14 -11.86
N ILE A 176 9.49 -11.54 -10.78
CA ILE A 176 8.74 -10.66 -9.87
C ILE A 176 9.00 -11.09 -8.41
N PHE A 177 9.27 -10.12 -7.55
CA PHE A 177 9.30 -10.26 -6.09
C PHE A 177 7.90 -10.13 -5.52
N GLU A 178 7.52 -11.07 -4.66
CA GLU A 178 6.35 -10.95 -3.80
C GLU A 178 6.84 -10.60 -2.39
N ILE A 179 6.39 -9.44 -1.90
CA ILE A 179 6.78 -8.89 -0.60
C ILE A 179 5.54 -8.86 0.27
N ASN A 180 5.61 -9.44 1.46
CA ASN A 180 4.56 -9.28 2.45
C ASN A 180 5.07 -8.34 3.55
N GLY A 181 4.19 -7.47 4.06
CA GLY A 181 4.53 -6.56 5.16
C GLY A 181 3.30 -5.97 5.80
N ASP A 182 3.51 -5.22 6.87
CA ASP A 182 2.46 -4.71 7.75
C ASP A 182 2.18 -3.22 7.51
N ALA A 183 3.17 -2.47 7.03
CA ALA A 183 3.06 -1.04 6.77
C ALA A 183 3.76 -0.65 5.47
N VAL A 184 3.29 0.44 4.85
CA VAL A 184 3.81 0.95 3.58
C VAL A 184 3.94 2.46 3.64
N GLU A 185 5.12 2.94 3.26
CA GLU A 185 5.48 4.36 3.31
C GLU A 185 6.13 4.80 2.00
N PHE A 186 5.97 6.08 1.65
CA PHE A 186 6.58 6.72 0.48
C PHE A 186 7.58 7.76 0.94
N PHE A 187 8.80 7.70 0.43
CA PHE A 187 9.88 8.57 0.89
C PHE A 187 11.07 8.57 -0.08
N VAL A 188 11.99 9.51 0.13
CA VAL A 188 13.34 9.50 -0.47
C VAL A 188 14.34 9.16 0.63
N PRO A 189 15.03 8.00 0.57
CA PRO A 189 15.93 7.55 1.63
C PRO A 189 16.93 8.59 2.10
N GLU A 190 17.52 9.32 1.16
CA GLU A 190 18.58 10.28 1.45
C GLU A 190 18.08 11.63 1.95
N MET A 191 16.78 11.87 1.95
CA MET A 191 16.17 13.06 2.54
C MET A 191 15.74 12.85 3.99
N ILE A 192 15.53 11.60 4.42
CA ILE A 192 15.17 11.28 5.80
C ILE A 192 16.36 11.53 6.70
N ASP A 193 16.13 12.26 7.81
CA ASP A 193 17.11 12.56 8.86
C ASP A 193 18.41 13.23 8.39
N ARG A 194 18.43 13.72 7.14
CA ARG A 194 19.58 14.43 6.58
C ARG A 194 19.72 15.79 7.25
N LYS A 195 20.94 16.12 7.67
CA LYS A 195 21.27 17.41 8.33
C LYS A 195 21.84 18.45 7.39
N GLU A 196 22.50 17.99 6.32
CA GLU A 196 23.13 18.86 5.34
C GLU A 196 22.24 18.94 4.10
N LYS A 197 22.20 20.11 3.46
CA LYS A 197 21.41 20.26 2.25
C LYS A 197 21.93 19.38 1.12
N ILE A 198 21.02 19.01 0.22
CA ILE A 198 21.35 18.36 -1.03
C ILE A 198 21.88 19.40 -2.00
N THR A 199 23.02 19.11 -2.61
CA THR A 199 23.72 20.02 -3.51
C THR A 199 23.91 19.43 -4.90
N SER A 200 23.79 18.10 -5.04
CA SER A 200 24.02 17.42 -6.30
C SER A 200 23.37 16.04 -6.35
N ALA A 201 23.38 15.42 -7.52
CA ALA A 201 22.96 14.03 -7.70
C ALA A 201 23.80 13.02 -6.89
N ALA A 202 25.04 13.36 -6.52
CA ALA A 202 25.89 12.48 -5.70
C ALA A 202 25.34 12.29 -4.28
N ASP A 203 24.45 13.19 -3.85
CA ASP A 203 23.76 13.10 -2.56
C ASP A 203 22.63 12.05 -2.55
N PHE A 204 22.39 11.36 -3.67
CA PHE A 204 21.40 10.27 -3.82
C PHE A 204 22.02 8.97 -4.35
N PRO A 205 22.95 8.35 -3.61
CA PRO A 205 23.60 7.10 -3.99
C PRO A 205 22.65 5.91 -4.18
N LEU A 206 21.54 5.84 -3.43
CA LEU A 206 20.62 4.70 -3.40
C LEU A 206 19.44 4.90 -4.33
N SER A 207 18.75 6.02 -4.16
CA SER A 207 17.47 6.29 -4.83
C SER A 207 17.64 7.05 -6.14
N HIS A 208 18.83 7.62 -6.38
CA HIS A 208 19.10 8.53 -7.49
C HIS A 208 18.14 9.73 -7.56
N GLY A 209 17.59 10.13 -6.41
CA GLY A 209 16.65 11.24 -6.28
C GLY A 209 15.23 10.86 -6.66
N GLN A 210 14.92 9.57 -6.81
CA GLN A 210 13.57 9.10 -7.01
C GLN A 210 12.99 8.57 -5.69
N PRO A 211 11.72 8.88 -5.37
CA PRO A 211 11.06 8.27 -4.22
C PRO A 211 10.97 6.75 -4.35
N MET A 212 10.84 6.09 -3.21
CA MET A 212 10.69 4.65 -3.08
C MET A 212 9.52 4.33 -2.13
N LEU A 213 8.97 3.12 -2.27
CA LEU A 213 8.13 2.55 -1.22
C LEU A 213 9.01 1.81 -0.22
N ARG A 214 8.81 2.06 1.07
CA ARG A 214 9.28 1.18 2.15
C ARG A 214 8.11 0.33 2.61
N ILE A 215 8.30 -0.98 2.55
CA ILE A 215 7.37 -1.94 3.11
C ILE A 215 8.02 -2.55 4.34
N THR A 216 7.38 -2.40 5.49
CA THR A 216 7.90 -2.90 6.77
C THR A 216 7.26 -4.24 7.06
N ASP A 217 8.06 -5.30 7.19
CA ASP A 217 7.63 -6.59 7.71
C ASP A 217 8.14 -6.73 9.14
N ALA A 218 7.25 -6.60 10.12
CA ALA A 218 7.52 -6.84 11.53
C ALA A 218 7.10 -8.25 11.96
N SER A 219 6.50 -9.02 11.05
CA SER A 219 5.95 -10.36 11.32
C SER A 219 6.99 -11.48 11.18
N SER A 220 8.04 -11.27 10.37
CA SER A 220 9.23 -12.11 10.39
C SER A 220 10.06 -11.78 11.63
N GLY A 221 10.52 -12.79 12.37
CA GLY A 221 11.16 -12.62 13.68
C GLY A 221 12.36 -11.66 13.74
N GLU A 222 12.88 -11.23 12.59
CA GLU A 222 13.79 -10.09 12.43
C GLU A 222 13.11 -9.05 11.53
N PRO A 223 12.70 -7.89 12.07
CA PRO A 223 12.04 -6.86 11.28
C PRO A 223 12.86 -6.47 10.05
N THR A 224 12.22 -6.42 8.90
CA THR A 224 12.87 -6.15 7.61
C THR A 224 12.18 -5.00 6.88
N TYR A 225 12.98 -4.09 6.35
CA TYR A 225 12.53 -3.09 5.38
C TYR A 225 12.76 -3.58 3.96
N TYR A 226 11.70 -3.58 3.18
CA TYR A 226 11.77 -3.75 1.74
C TYR A 226 11.67 -2.40 1.06
N LEU A 227 12.76 -1.99 0.40
CA LEU A 227 12.80 -0.77 -0.39
C LEU A 227 12.48 -1.10 -1.84
N VAL A 228 11.45 -0.47 -2.39
CA VAL A 228 10.94 -0.75 -3.73
C VAL A 228 10.94 0.54 -4.56
N PRO A 229 11.72 0.62 -5.66
CA PRO A 229 11.61 1.73 -6.61
C PRO A 229 10.21 1.82 -7.19
N ILE A 230 9.67 3.02 -7.33
CA ILE A 230 8.33 3.23 -7.90
C ILE A 230 8.23 2.71 -9.35
N ASP A 231 9.30 2.84 -10.13
CA ASP A 231 9.35 2.33 -11.51
C ASP A 231 9.29 0.80 -11.59
N ASP A 232 9.75 0.12 -10.54
CA ASP A 232 9.75 -1.34 -10.43
C ASP A 232 8.53 -1.87 -9.66
N PHE A 233 7.70 -0.99 -9.07
CA PHE A 233 6.47 -1.35 -8.37
C PHE A 233 5.35 -1.73 -9.35
N LEU A 234 4.68 -2.87 -9.09
CA LEU A 234 3.67 -3.45 -10.00
C LEU A 234 2.27 -3.48 -9.40
N SER A 235 2.11 -3.94 -8.16
CA SER A 235 0.80 -4.02 -7.52
C SER A 235 0.92 -4.09 -6.00
N ILE A 236 -0.18 -3.77 -5.33
CA ILE A 236 -0.33 -3.92 -3.90
C ILE A 236 -1.77 -4.28 -3.54
N ALA A 237 -1.93 -5.21 -2.60
CA ALA A 237 -3.23 -5.72 -2.16
C ALA A 237 -3.13 -6.26 -0.73
N PRO A 238 -4.23 -6.30 0.04
CA PRO A 238 -4.25 -6.97 1.34
C PRO A 238 -4.19 -8.49 1.15
N VAL A 239 -3.62 -9.18 2.13
CA VAL A 239 -3.61 -10.64 2.25
C VAL A 239 -4.86 -11.06 3.02
N ALA A 240 -5.65 -11.94 2.40
CA ALA A 240 -6.90 -12.47 2.97
C ALA A 240 -6.67 -13.64 3.94
#